data_AF-A0A6A4PKY2-F1
#
_entry.id   AF-A0A6A4PKY2-F1
#
_cell.length_a   1.000
_cell.length_b   1.000
_cell.length_c   1.000
_cell.angle_alpha   90.00
_cell.angle_beta   90.00
_cell.angle_gamma   90.00
#
_symmetry.space_group_name_H-M   'P 1'
#
loop_
_entity.id
_entity.type
_entity.pdbx_description
1 polymer ?
#
loop_
_entity_poly.entity_id
_entity_poly.type
_entity_poly.pdbx_seq_one_letter_code
_entity_poly.pdbx_strand_id
1 'polypeptide(L)' 'MVRVDSQKHIDFSLTSPLGGGRPGRVKRRNQKSAAKKAAGGDGDEEDED' A
#
# COMPACT_ATOMS: atom_id res chain seq x y z
N MET A 1 1.20 -13.40 -24.95
CA MET A 1 2.07 -14.52 -24.54
C MET A 1 3.42 -13.94 -24.12
N VAL A 2 3.95 -14.32 -22.96
CA VAL A 2 5.27 -13.84 -22.50
C VAL A 2 6.36 -14.58 -23.29
N ARG A 3 7.44 -13.88 -23.65
CA ARG A 3 8.58 -14.48 -24.34
C ARG A 3 9.34 -15.41 -23.40
N VAL A 4 9.88 -16.52 -23.92
CA VAL A 4 10.51 -17.59 -23.12
C VAL A 4 11.74 -17.09 -22.34
N ASP A 5 12.53 -16.21 -22.94
CA ASP A 5 13.66 -15.52 -22.32
C ASP A 5 13.24 -14.62 -21.12
N SER A 6 12.06 -14.04 -21.22
CA SER A 6 11.50 -13.09 -20.25
C SER A 6 10.77 -13.78 -19.10
N GLN A 7 10.45 -15.07 -19.21
CA GLN A 7 9.76 -15.84 -18.16
C GLN A 7 10.48 -15.79 -16.81
N LYS A 8 11.82 -15.80 -16.82
CA LYS A 8 12.65 -15.77 -15.60
C LYS A 8 12.70 -14.41 -14.91
N HIS A 9 12.25 -13.36 -15.58
CA HIS A 9 12.29 -11.98 -15.09
C HIS A 9 10.93 -11.52 -14.57
N ILE A 10 9.95 -12.42 -14.47
CA ILE A 10 8.63 -12.11 -13.94
C ILE A 10 8.71 -12.16 -12.41
N ASP A 11 8.59 -10.99 -11.80
CA ASP A 11 8.46 -10.82 -10.36
C ASP A 11 7.59 -9.59 -10.07
N PHE A 12 7.24 -9.36 -8.81
CA PHE A 12 6.63 -8.11 -8.38
C PHE A 12 7.57 -6.92 -8.66
N SER A 13 6.99 -5.77 -9.01
CA SER A 13 7.77 -4.55 -9.12
C SER A 13 8.33 -4.15 -7.74
N LEU A 14 9.47 -3.46 -7.74
CA LEU A 14 10.07 -2.89 -6.52
C LEU A 14 9.12 -1.94 -5.76
N THR A 15 8.15 -1.36 -6.47
CA THR A 15 7.16 -0.44 -5.92
C THR A 15 5.87 -1.14 -5.47
N SER A 16 5.70 -2.42 -5.80
CA SER A 16 4.51 -3.20 -5.48
C SER A 16 4.40 -3.41 -3.96
N PRO A 17 3.21 -3.24 -3.35
CA PRO A 17 2.99 -3.57 -1.94
C PRO A 17 3.31 -5.02 -1.59
N LEU A 18 3.24 -5.94 -2.56
CA LEU A 18 3.54 -7.36 -2.38
C LEU A 18 5.04 -7.67 -2.54
N GLY A 19 5.79 -6.78 -3.22
CA GLY A 19 7.23 -6.90 -3.47
C GLY A 19 8.10 -6.09 -2.50
N GLY A 20 7.59 -5.75 -1.31
CA GLY A 20 8.30 -4.92 -0.33
C GLY A 20 8.19 -3.41 -0.54
N GLY A 21 7.41 -2.96 -1.52
CA GLY A 21 7.07 -1.57 -1.73
C GLY A 21 6.13 -0.98 -0.68
N ARG A 22 5.72 0.27 -0.88
CA ARG A 22 4.87 1.00 0.07
C ARG A 22 3.50 0.31 0.23
N PRO A 23 2.92 0.29 1.44
CA PRO A 23 1.56 -0.22 1.66
C PRO A 23 0.53 0.43 0.72
N GLY A 24 -0.41 -0.38 0.25
CA GLY A 24 -1.53 0.05 -0.59
C GLY A 24 -2.40 1.12 0.08
N ARG A 25 -3.26 1.78 -0.72
CA ARG A 25 -4.04 2.96 -0.28
C ARG A 25 -4.79 2.71 1.03
N VAL A 26 -5.57 1.63 1.12
CA VAL A 26 -6.38 1.32 2.32
C VAL A 26 -5.52 1.05 3.54
N LYS A 27 -4.47 0.23 3.41
CA LYS A 27 -3.55 -0.05 4.53
C LYS A 27 -2.86 1.24 5.01
N ARG A 28 -2.49 2.12 4.09
CA ARG A 28 -1.90 3.43 4.41
C ARG A 28 -2.91 4.37 5.07
N ARG A 29 -4.16 4.42 4.61
CA ARG A 29 -5.24 5.20 5.26
C ARG A 29 -5.43 4.73 6.69
N ASN A 30 -5.58 3.42 6.90
CA ASN A 30 -5.79 2.85 8.23
C ASN A 30 -4.59 3.10 9.16
N GLN A 31 -3.35 3.01 8.66
CA GLN A 31 -2.14 3.34 9.43
C GLN A 31 -2.11 4.82 9.83
N LYS A 32 -2.48 5.74 8.92
CA LYS A 32 -2.59 7.18 9.24
C LYS A 32 -3.66 7.43 10.30
N SER A 33 -4.85 6.84 10.14
CA SER A 33 -5.93 6.96 11.11
C SER A 33 -5.51 6.39 12.47
N ALA A 34 -4.83 5.25 12.50
CA ALA A 34 -4.32 4.65 13.73
C ALA A 34 -3.25 5.54 14.41
N ALA A 35 -2.33 6.12 13.64
CA ALA A 35 -1.33 7.05 14.16
C ALA A 35 -1.96 8.36 14.70
N LYS A 36 -2.95 8.93 14.00
CA LYS A 36 -3.72 10.10 14.45
C LYS A 36 -4.45 9.81 15.76
N LYS A 37 -5.12 8.65 15.85
CA LYS A 37 -5.78 8.17 17.07
C LYS A 37 -4.79 7.96 18.23
N ALA A 38 -3.63 7.36 17.95
CA ALA A 38 -2.60 7.14 18.97
C ALA A 38 -1.95 8.44 19.47
N ALA A 39 -1.91 9.48 18.63
CA ALA A 39 -1.42 10.81 18.98
C ALA A 39 -2.46 11.69 19.73
N GLY A 40 -3.60 11.13 20.13
CA GLY A 40 -4.65 11.86 20.85
C GLY A 40 -5.47 12.81 19.98
N GLY A 41 -5.33 12.73 18.65
CA GLY A 41 -6.17 13.45 17.71
C GLY A 41 -7.51 12.74 17.54
N ASP A 42 -8.49 13.09 18.37
CA ASP A 42 -9.88 12.79 18.09
C ASP A 42 -10.28 13.56 16.82
N GLY A 43 -10.86 12.87 15.85
CA GLY A 43 -11.08 13.42 14.52
C GLY A 43 -11.40 12.30 13.54
N ASP A 44 -12.51 11.64 13.85
CA ASP A 44 -13.48 11.16 12.89
C ASP A 44 -13.74 12.25 11.86
N GLU A 45 -13.11 12.11 10.70
CA GLU A 45 -13.48 12.84 9.49
C GLU A 45 -13.45 11.81 8.37
N GLU A 46 -14.67 11.39 8.04
CA GLU A 46 -15.12 10.95 6.73
C GLU A 46 -14.27 11.57 5.60
N ASP A 47 -13.53 10.72 4.88
CA ASP A 47 -13.18 11.02 3.49
C ASP A 47 -13.95 10.00 2.65
N GLU A 48 -15.20 10.37 2.35
CA GLU A 48 -15.89 10.04 1.10
C GLU A 48 -15.02 10.54 -0.07
N ASP A 49 -14.27 9.61 -0.68
CA ASP A 49 -13.89 9.56 -2.12
C ASP A 49 -12.92 8.38 -2.41
#